data_AF-A0A6N9BXW8-F1
#
_entry.id   AF-A0A6N9BXW8-F1
#
_cell.length_a   1.000
_cell.length_b   1.000
_cell.length_c   1.000
_cell.angle_alpha   90.00
_cell.angle_beta   90.00
_cell.angle_gamma   90.00
#
_symmetry.space_group_name_H-M   'P 1'
#
loop_
_entity.id
_entity.type
_entity.pdbx_description
1 polymer ?
#
loop_
_entity_poly.entity_id
_entity_poly.type
_entity_poly.pdbx_seq_one_letter_code
_entity_poly.pdbx_strand_id
1 'polypeptide(L)'
;MRTTTTALLASVVAATVHAADGPERNAYIGHTHIHTVYSMDAFMAGGVRTTPDHAYNYAKGEAIPHPDGTMLRITGAPLDFLMVSDHAAYLGANEALLDPTSPTYGHAEADRLSSASNALADVIAALFALGDENHELVGPAVIAHAWAKSIEAAERHNDPGTFTTFIGYEYTPTPGNRHLHRNVVFRGSAPDIPFSSRDSGDPEDLWTWLDGLREEGIEALAIPHNMNQSDGLA
;
A
#
# COMPACT_ATOMS: atom_id res chain seq x y z
N MET A 1 51.37 -62.22 -21.37
CA MET A 1 51.80 -60.82 -21.27
C MET A 1 50.57 -59.93 -21.43
N ARG A 2 50.06 -59.33 -20.35
CA ARG A 2 48.96 -58.36 -20.39
C ARG A 2 49.54 -56.99 -20.12
N THR A 3 49.53 -56.12 -21.13
CA THR A 3 49.87 -54.71 -21.05
C THR A 3 48.76 -53.97 -20.29
N THR A 4 49.12 -53.27 -19.22
CA THR A 4 48.21 -52.40 -18.46
C THR A 4 48.52 -50.97 -18.85
N THR A 5 47.57 -50.30 -19.49
CA THR A 5 47.67 -48.88 -19.88
C THR A 5 47.11 -48.05 -18.73
N THR A 6 47.96 -47.28 -18.05
CA THR A 6 47.55 -46.34 -17.01
C THR A 6 47.06 -45.05 -17.66
N ALA A 7 45.77 -44.75 -17.57
CA ALA A 7 45.23 -43.46 -18.00
C ALA A 7 45.44 -42.42 -16.89
N LEU A 8 46.17 -41.35 -17.20
CA LEU A 8 46.30 -40.18 -16.34
C LEU A 8 45.03 -39.32 -16.49
N LEU A 9 44.21 -39.21 -15.44
CA LEU A 9 43.15 -38.20 -15.39
C LEU A 9 43.76 -36.85 -15.02
N ALA A 10 43.80 -35.93 -15.98
CA ALA A 10 44.05 -34.52 -15.70
C ALA A 10 42.79 -33.92 -15.07
N SER A 11 42.88 -33.51 -13.81
CA SER A 11 41.81 -32.76 -13.13
C SER A 11 41.85 -31.31 -13.62
N VAL A 12 40.82 -30.90 -14.35
CA VAL A 12 40.61 -29.48 -14.69
C VAL A 12 40.01 -28.82 -13.47
N VAL A 13 40.82 -28.08 -12.72
CA VAL A 13 40.33 -27.16 -11.70
C VAL A 13 39.74 -25.96 -12.43
N ALA A 14 38.41 -25.89 -12.50
CA ALA A 14 37.72 -24.67 -12.89
C ALA A 14 37.91 -23.65 -11.76
N ALA A 15 38.77 -22.66 -11.97
CA ALA A 15 38.84 -21.49 -11.11
C ALA A 15 37.53 -20.72 -11.27
N THR A 16 36.68 -20.75 -10.24
CA THR A 16 35.57 -19.82 -10.11
C THR A 16 36.15 -18.42 -9.95
N VAL A 17 35.91 -17.56 -10.93
CA VAL A 17 36.18 -16.13 -10.81
C VAL A 17 35.22 -15.59 -9.76
N HIS A 18 35.73 -15.35 -8.55
CA HIS A 18 35.03 -14.51 -7.58
C HIS A 18 35.03 -13.10 -8.14
N ALA A 19 33.84 -12.57 -8.45
CA ALA A 19 33.70 -11.15 -8.78
C ALA A 19 34.16 -10.35 -7.56
N ALA A 20 35.15 -9.49 -7.75
CA ALA A 20 35.71 -8.66 -6.70
C ALA A 20 34.70 -7.60 -6.21
N ASP A 21 34.73 -7.35 -4.90
CA ASP A 21 33.90 -6.39 -4.15
C ASP A 21 34.01 -4.96 -4.73
N GLY A 22 32.97 -4.53 -5.44
CA GLY A 22 32.65 -3.11 -5.60
C GLY A 22 31.91 -2.58 -4.37
N PRO A 23 31.64 -1.26 -4.23
CA PRO A 23 30.75 -0.77 -3.17
C PRO A 23 29.47 -1.60 -3.24
N GLU A 24 29.08 -2.25 -2.14
CA GLU A 24 28.04 -3.28 -2.13
C GLU A 24 26.80 -2.80 -2.88
N ARG A 25 26.56 -3.37 -4.06
CA ARG A 25 25.35 -3.13 -4.82
C ARG A 25 24.30 -4.10 -4.30
N ASN A 26 23.65 -3.70 -3.23
CA ASN A 26 22.53 -4.44 -2.67
C ASN A 26 21.28 -4.15 -3.52
N ALA A 27 20.72 -5.21 -4.10
CA ALA A 27 19.42 -5.14 -4.76
C ALA A 27 18.34 -5.42 -3.73
N TYR A 28 17.38 -4.51 -3.61
CA TYR A 28 16.24 -4.66 -2.72
C TYR A 28 14.98 -4.87 -3.55
N ILE A 29 14.18 -5.87 -3.18
CA ILE A 29 12.95 -6.30 -3.83
C ILE A 29 11.79 -6.02 -2.89
N GLY A 30 10.82 -5.25 -3.36
CA GLY A 30 9.67 -4.88 -2.55
C GLY A 30 8.54 -4.32 -3.38
N HIS A 31 7.51 -3.82 -2.70
CA HIS A 31 6.32 -3.30 -3.34
C HIS A 31 5.83 -2.04 -2.66
N THR A 32 5.47 -1.03 -3.46
CA THR A 32 4.99 0.26 -2.99
C THR A 32 3.52 0.51 -3.29
N HIS A 33 2.76 -0.50 -3.76
CA HIS A 33 1.38 -0.29 -4.20
C HIS A 33 0.47 -1.44 -3.75
N ILE A 34 0.06 -1.44 -2.49
CA ILE A 34 -0.83 -2.44 -1.89
C ILE A 34 -2.01 -1.76 -1.22
N HIS A 35 -3.21 -2.23 -1.52
CA HIS A 35 -4.44 -1.83 -0.85
C HIS A 35 -4.85 -2.91 0.17
N THR A 36 -5.41 -2.45 1.27
CA THR A 36 -5.89 -3.23 2.42
C THR A 36 -7.38 -2.97 2.62
N VAL A 37 -7.93 -3.48 3.73
CA VAL A 37 -9.31 -3.24 4.16
C VAL A 37 -9.66 -1.74 4.27
N TYR A 38 -8.68 -0.85 4.42
CA TYR A 38 -8.93 0.59 4.52
C TYR A 38 -9.23 1.27 3.17
N SER A 39 -8.87 0.65 2.04
CA SER A 39 -9.22 1.18 0.73
C SER A 39 -10.57 0.66 0.25
N MET A 40 -11.40 1.58 -0.23
CA MET A 40 -12.75 1.27 -0.76
C MET A 40 -12.71 0.21 -1.87
N ASP A 41 -11.77 0.31 -2.82
CA ASP A 41 -11.68 -0.60 -3.96
C ASP A 41 -11.34 -2.04 -3.54
N ALA A 42 -10.40 -2.23 -2.63
CA ALA A 42 -10.06 -3.54 -2.07
C ALA A 42 -11.21 -4.10 -1.22
N PHE A 43 -11.80 -3.27 -0.36
CA PHE A 43 -12.92 -3.67 0.49
C PHE A 43 -14.12 -4.17 -0.34
N MET A 44 -14.43 -3.49 -1.44
CA MET A 44 -15.62 -3.74 -2.27
C MET A 44 -15.38 -4.74 -3.40
N ALA A 45 -14.33 -4.57 -4.21
CA ALA A 45 -14.12 -5.40 -5.40
C ALA A 45 -13.69 -6.83 -5.06
N GLY A 46 -12.95 -7.00 -3.96
CA GLY A 46 -12.42 -8.31 -3.55
C GLY A 46 -13.00 -8.87 -2.26
N GLY A 47 -13.87 -8.11 -1.56
CA GLY A 47 -14.24 -8.46 -0.20
C GLY A 47 -13.03 -8.54 0.73
N VAL A 48 -11.97 -7.78 0.43
CA VAL A 48 -10.69 -7.86 1.14
C VAL A 48 -10.90 -7.50 2.60
N ARG A 49 -10.40 -8.36 3.49
CA ARG A 49 -10.33 -8.15 4.95
C ARG A 49 -8.88 -8.18 5.45
N THR A 50 -7.93 -8.16 4.53
CA THR A 50 -6.50 -8.04 4.79
C THR A 50 -6.24 -6.68 5.43
N THR A 51 -5.69 -6.66 6.64
CA THR A 51 -5.27 -5.44 7.33
C THR A 51 -3.84 -5.06 6.91
N PRO A 52 -3.35 -3.87 7.25
CA PRO A 52 -1.92 -3.54 7.10
C PRO A 52 -1.00 -4.59 7.75
N ASP A 53 -1.33 -5.08 8.96
CA ASP A 53 -0.60 -6.19 9.59
C ASP A 53 -0.51 -7.43 8.71
N HIS A 54 -1.63 -7.84 8.12
CA HIS A 54 -1.63 -8.97 7.19
C HIS A 54 -0.74 -8.69 5.97
N ALA A 55 -0.79 -7.49 5.39
CA ALA A 55 0.06 -7.12 4.26
C ALA A 55 1.56 -7.24 4.60
N TYR A 56 1.98 -6.69 5.74
CA TYR A 56 3.37 -6.79 6.20
C TYR A 56 3.78 -8.22 6.57
N ASN A 57 2.91 -8.99 7.22
CA ASN A 57 3.16 -10.41 7.53
C ASN A 57 3.34 -11.22 6.25
N TYR A 58 2.49 -11.01 5.24
CA TYR A 58 2.64 -11.65 3.94
C TYR A 58 3.97 -11.29 3.27
N ALA A 59 4.38 -10.02 3.32
CA ALA A 59 5.66 -9.56 2.77
C ALA A 59 6.86 -10.20 3.46
N LYS A 60 6.80 -10.41 4.78
CA LYS A 60 7.79 -11.17 5.57
C LYS A 60 7.74 -12.69 5.33
N GLY A 61 6.83 -13.17 4.49
CA GLY A 61 6.68 -14.57 4.14
C GLY A 61 5.85 -15.38 5.12
N GLU A 62 5.05 -14.75 5.97
CA GLU A 62 4.06 -15.43 6.81
C GLU A 62 2.79 -15.77 6.00
N ALA A 63 2.01 -16.73 6.50
CA ALA A 63 0.73 -17.08 5.88
C ALA A 63 -0.38 -16.18 6.43
N ILE A 64 -1.23 -15.65 5.55
CA ILE A 64 -2.36 -14.78 5.90
C ILE A 64 -3.70 -15.38 5.45
N PRO A 65 -4.81 -15.07 6.12
CA PRO A 65 -6.13 -15.54 5.71
C PRO A 65 -6.57 -14.91 4.38
N HIS A 66 -7.26 -15.68 3.56
CA HIS A 66 -7.96 -15.21 2.36
C HIS A 66 -9.48 -15.31 2.56
N PRO A 67 -10.29 -14.43 1.95
CA PRO A 67 -11.75 -14.47 2.11
C PRO A 67 -12.41 -15.80 1.71
N ASP A 68 -11.80 -16.61 0.85
CA ASP A 68 -12.31 -17.95 0.49
C ASP A 68 -12.00 -19.06 1.53
N GLY A 69 -11.37 -18.71 2.65
CA GLY A 69 -10.99 -19.62 3.73
C GLY A 69 -9.63 -20.30 3.56
N THR A 70 -8.92 -20.04 2.46
CA THR A 70 -7.54 -20.52 2.28
C THR A 70 -6.52 -19.60 2.96
N MET A 71 -5.28 -20.09 3.07
CA MET A 71 -4.15 -19.29 3.54
C MET A 71 -3.27 -18.91 2.36
N LEU A 72 -3.01 -17.62 2.19
CA LEU A 72 -2.08 -17.10 1.19
C LEU A 72 -0.69 -16.92 1.78
N ARG A 73 0.32 -17.22 0.98
CA ARG A 73 1.73 -17.01 1.31
C ARG A 73 2.50 -16.68 0.04
N ILE A 74 3.41 -15.71 0.12
CA ILE A 74 4.30 -15.40 -1.01
C ILE A 74 5.14 -16.63 -1.37
N THR A 75 5.26 -16.90 -2.67
CA THR A 75 6.15 -17.95 -3.17
C THR A 75 7.53 -17.36 -3.41
N GLY A 76 8.56 -17.93 -2.79
CA GLY A 76 9.94 -17.44 -2.90
C GLY A 76 10.43 -16.81 -1.59
N ALA A 77 11.44 -15.95 -1.71
CA ALA A 77 11.97 -15.21 -0.57
C ALA A 77 10.98 -14.11 -0.11
N PRO A 78 10.98 -13.76 1.19
CA PRO A 78 10.34 -12.53 1.68
C PRO A 78 10.80 -11.29 0.90
N LEU A 79 9.97 -10.25 0.93
CA LEU A 79 10.33 -8.93 0.40
C LEU A 79 11.26 -8.20 1.37
N ASP A 80 12.11 -7.32 0.83
CA ASP A 80 12.97 -6.43 1.61
C ASP A 80 12.19 -5.21 2.12
N PHE A 81 11.13 -4.80 1.41
CA PHE A 81 10.28 -3.69 1.83
C PHE A 81 8.83 -3.80 1.32
N LEU A 82 7.93 -3.15 2.05
CA LEU A 82 6.54 -2.97 1.65
C LEU A 82 6.00 -1.58 2.06
N MET A 83 5.19 -0.99 1.22
CA MET A 83 4.32 0.13 1.57
C MET A 83 2.85 -0.26 1.36
N VAL A 84 2.03 -0.03 2.39
CA VAL A 84 0.59 0.01 2.24
C VAL A 84 0.23 1.38 1.68
N SER A 85 -0.59 1.40 0.63
CA SER A 85 -0.92 2.59 -0.15
C SER A 85 -2.44 2.64 -0.40
N ASP A 86 -3.21 2.60 0.67
CA ASP A 86 -4.66 2.76 0.58
C ASP A 86 -5.02 4.15 0.02
N HIS A 87 -6.16 4.26 -0.67
CA HIS A 87 -6.64 5.56 -1.16
C HIS A 87 -6.86 6.52 0.02
N ALA A 88 -6.28 7.73 -0.04
CA ALA A 88 -6.56 8.77 0.96
C ALA A 88 -8.01 9.28 0.90
N ALA A 89 -8.61 9.30 -0.29
CA ALA A 89 -10.00 9.68 -0.45
C ALA A 89 -10.90 8.64 0.23
N TYR A 90 -11.60 9.08 1.28
CA TYR A 90 -12.49 8.23 2.09
C TYR A 90 -11.80 7.06 2.80
N LEU A 91 -10.52 7.23 3.13
CA LEU A 91 -9.71 6.23 3.81
C LEU A 91 -10.44 5.65 5.04
N GLY A 92 -10.62 4.34 5.04
CA GLY A 92 -11.23 3.59 6.15
C GLY A 92 -12.73 3.71 6.31
N ALA A 93 -13.45 4.45 5.46
CA ALA A 93 -14.90 4.69 5.63
C ALA A 93 -15.73 3.40 5.81
N ASN A 94 -15.47 2.38 4.99
CA ASN A 94 -16.18 1.11 5.08
C ASN A 94 -15.70 0.24 6.25
N GLU A 95 -14.40 0.24 6.55
CA GLU A 95 -13.83 -0.54 7.65
C GLU A 95 -14.29 -0.03 9.01
N ALA A 96 -14.41 1.29 9.17
CA ALA A 96 -14.82 1.91 10.42
C ALA A 96 -16.18 1.40 10.91
N LEU A 97 -17.10 1.05 10.01
CA LEU A 97 -18.39 0.46 10.39
C LEU A 97 -18.27 -0.91 11.08
N LEU A 98 -17.15 -1.60 10.87
CA LEU A 98 -16.87 -2.94 11.40
C LEU A 98 -15.99 -2.93 12.65
N ASP A 99 -15.26 -1.85 12.89
CA ASP A 99 -14.28 -1.72 13.96
C ASP A 99 -14.89 -1.08 15.22
N PRO A 100 -15.04 -1.79 16.35
CA PRO A 100 -15.61 -1.26 17.59
C PRO A 100 -14.90 -0.05 18.19
N THR A 101 -13.67 0.24 17.74
CA THR A 101 -12.88 1.40 18.21
C THR A 101 -13.04 2.63 17.33
N SER A 102 -13.75 2.52 16.20
CA SER A 102 -13.89 3.61 15.26
C SER A 102 -14.96 4.64 15.68
N PRO A 103 -14.90 5.87 15.17
CA PRO A 103 -15.92 6.89 15.41
C PRO A 103 -17.32 6.54 14.88
N THR A 104 -17.43 5.63 13.89
CA THR A 104 -18.68 5.36 13.16
C THR A 104 -19.19 3.93 13.35
N TYR A 105 -18.58 3.18 14.28
CA TYR A 105 -19.08 1.88 14.66
C TYR A 105 -20.50 1.94 15.21
N GLY A 106 -21.40 1.12 14.66
CA GLY A 106 -22.80 1.11 15.09
C GLY A 106 -23.58 2.39 14.76
N HIS A 107 -23.09 3.22 13.83
CA HIS A 107 -23.76 4.43 13.40
C HIS A 107 -25.15 4.12 12.81
N ALA A 108 -26.17 4.93 13.16
CA ALA A 108 -27.56 4.69 12.75
C ALA A 108 -27.77 4.71 11.22
N GLU A 109 -26.89 5.42 10.52
CA GLU A 109 -26.90 5.55 9.06
C GLU A 109 -25.84 4.67 8.37
N ALA A 110 -25.26 3.67 9.04
CA ALA A 110 -24.26 2.77 8.45
C ALA A 110 -24.73 2.14 7.13
N ASP A 111 -26.04 1.91 7.00
CA ASP A 111 -26.66 1.36 5.79
C ASP A 111 -26.44 2.22 4.53
N ARG A 112 -26.12 3.52 4.69
CA ARG A 112 -25.80 4.43 3.57
C ARG A 112 -24.49 4.07 2.87
N LEU A 113 -23.57 3.41 3.56
CA LEU A 113 -22.30 2.93 3.00
C LEU A 113 -22.33 1.45 2.63
N SER A 114 -23.27 0.67 3.16
CA SER A 114 -23.52 -0.69 2.70
C SER A 114 -24.52 -0.67 1.54
N SER A 115 -24.04 -0.57 0.30
CA SER A 115 -24.97 -0.58 -0.83
C SER A 115 -25.67 -1.95 -0.96
N ALA A 116 -26.96 -1.94 -1.28
CA ALA A 116 -27.74 -3.16 -1.49
C ALA A 116 -27.27 -3.96 -2.73
N SER A 117 -26.53 -3.35 -3.66
CA SER A 117 -26.08 -3.97 -4.91
C SER A 117 -24.63 -4.50 -4.87
N ASN A 118 -23.83 -4.17 -3.84
CA ASN A 118 -22.38 -4.39 -3.78
C ASN A 118 -21.59 -3.97 -5.03
N ALA A 119 -22.22 -3.25 -5.99
CA ALA A 119 -21.54 -2.80 -7.19
C ALA A 119 -20.60 -1.65 -6.81
N LEU A 120 -19.34 -1.73 -7.27
CA LEU A 120 -18.31 -0.72 -6.97
C LEU A 120 -18.77 0.70 -7.33
N ALA A 121 -19.47 0.86 -8.46
CA ALA A 121 -19.98 2.16 -8.91
C ALA A 121 -21.00 2.77 -7.93
N ASP A 122 -21.89 1.97 -7.36
CA ASP A 122 -22.92 2.45 -6.43
C ASP A 122 -22.29 2.86 -5.09
N VAL A 123 -21.25 2.16 -4.64
CA VAL A 123 -20.51 2.53 -3.42
C VAL A 123 -19.69 3.80 -3.62
N ILE A 124 -19.02 3.95 -4.76
CA ILE A 124 -18.32 5.20 -5.11
C ILE A 124 -19.31 6.37 -5.08
N ALA A 125 -20.49 6.19 -5.69
CA ALA A 125 -21.53 7.22 -5.69
C ALA A 125 -22.02 7.56 -4.28
N ALA A 126 -22.20 6.56 -3.42
CA ALA A 126 -22.59 6.77 -2.03
C ALA A 126 -21.52 7.54 -1.22
N LEU A 127 -20.25 7.17 -1.37
CA LEU A 127 -19.13 7.88 -0.74
C LEU A 127 -19.05 9.34 -1.22
N PHE A 128 -19.26 9.59 -2.51
CA PHE A 128 -19.27 10.93 -3.07
C PHE A 128 -20.42 11.77 -2.53
N ALA A 129 -21.63 11.21 -2.48
CA ALA A 129 -22.79 11.90 -1.91
C ALA A 129 -22.57 12.25 -0.43
N LEU A 130 -22.07 11.30 0.37
CA LEU A 130 -21.74 11.54 1.78
C LEU A 130 -20.63 12.58 1.95
N GLY A 131 -19.64 12.57 1.07
CA GLY A 131 -18.56 13.56 1.04
C GLY A 131 -19.09 14.96 0.74
N ASP A 132 -19.96 15.10 -0.25
CA ASP A 132 -20.59 16.38 -0.62
C ASP A 132 -21.52 16.91 0.48
N GLU A 133 -22.09 16.02 1.30
CA GLU A 133 -22.84 16.35 2.51
C GLU A 133 -21.96 16.70 3.72
N ASN A 134 -20.63 16.54 3.64
CA ASN A 134 -19.72 16.59 4.78
C ASN A 134 -20.13 15.64 5.93
N HIS A 135 -20.63 14.46 5.56
CA HIS A 135 -21.21 13.51 6.50
C HIS A 135 -20.13 12.83 7.35
N GLU A 136 -20.40 12.60 8.65
CA GLU A 136 -19.42 12.07 9.60
C GLU A 136 -18.91 10.67 9.27
N LEU A 137 -19.74 9.86 8.60
CA LEU A 137 -19.39 8.54 8.07
C LEU A 137 -18.13 8.51 7.18
N VAL A 138 -17.80 9.64 6.55
CA VAL A 138 -16.66 9.77 5.63
C VAL A 138 -15.77 10.96 6.00
N GLY A 139 -15.94 11.49 7.21
CA GLY A 139 -15.32 12.73 7.64
C GLY A 139 -13.88 12.56 8.16
N PRO A 140 -13.23 13.68 8.54
CA PRO A 140 -11.84 13.70 8.98
C PRO A 140 -11.51 12.75 10.14
N ALA A 141 -12.46 12.54 11.08
CA ALA A 141 -12.25 11.64 12.21
C ALA A 141 -12.07 10.17 11.77
N VAL A 142 -12.80 9.76 10.73
CA VAL A 142 -12.70 8.40 10.17
C VAL A 142 -11.38 8.24 9.42
N ILE A 143 -11.00 9.24 8.62
CA ILE A 143 -9.73 9.26 7.88
C ILE A 143 -8.55 9.22 8.86
N ALA A 144 -8.55 10.08 9.88
CA ALA A 144 -7.50 10.12 10.90
C ALA A 144 -7.37 8.80 11.66
N HIS A 145 -8.50 8.16 12.00
CA HIS A 145 -8.53 6.87 12.68
C HIS A 145 -7.85 5.77 11.86
N ALA A 146 -8.23 5.63 10.58
CA ALA A 146 -7.64 4.63 9.70
C ALA A 146 -6.18 4.95 9.37
N TRP A 147 -5.85 6.23 9.16
CA TRP A 147 -4.50 6.67 8.87
C TRP A 147 -3.53 6.39 10.02
N ALA A 148 -3.93 6.72 11.25
CA ALA A 148 -3.15 6.42 12.45
C ALA A 148 -2.87 4.91 12.57
N LYS A 149 -3.88 4.05 12.34
CA LYS A 149 -3.68 2.60 12.36
C LYS A 149 -2.74 2.09 11.26
N SER A 150 -2.79 2.68 10.07
CA SER A 150 -1.84 2.37 9.00
C SER A 150 -0.40 2.76 9.37
N ILE A 151 -0.21 3.95 9.95
CA ILE A 151 1.10 4.39 10.48
C ILE A 151 1.60 3.44 11.57
N GLU A 152 0.75 3.15 12.56
CA GLU A 152 1.09 2.26 13.68
C GLU A 152 1.47 0.86 13.18
N ALA A 153 0.79 0.34 12.17
CA ALA A 153 1.15 -0.94 11.57
C ALA A 153 2.48 -0.88 10.82
N ALA A 154 2.77 0.18 10.07
CA ALA A 154 4.06 0.38 9.43
C ALA A 154 5.19 0.40 10.49
N GLU A 155 5.07 1.28 11.47
CA GLU A 155 6.02 1.43 12.58
C GLU A 155 6.27 0.11 13.32
N ARG A 156 5.22 -0.65 13.67
CA ARG A 156 5.36 -1.94 14.37
C ARG A 156 6.07 -3.00 13.55
N HIS A 157 5.99 -2.95 12.22
CA HIS A 157 6.56 -3.94 11.33
C HIS A 157 7.91 -3.52 10.75
N ASN A 158 8.33 -2.27 10.95
CA ASN A 158 9.62 -1.77 10.49
C ASN A 158 10.76 -2.39 11.31
N ASP A 159 11.62 -3.17 10.66
CA ASP A 159 12.84 -3.75 11.24
C ASP A 159 14.05 -3.43 10.35
N PRO A 160 14.61 -2.21 10.46
CA PRO A 160 15.65 -1.73 9.57
C PRO A 160 16.85 -2.68 9.49
N GLY A 161 17.24 -3.03 8.26
CA GLY A 161 18.31 -4.01 7.98
C GLY A 161 17.78 -5.45 7.74
N THR A 162 16.52 -5.72 8.05
CA THR A 162 15.84 -7.00 7.77
C THR A 162 14.60 -6.81 6.90
N PHE A 163 13.72 -5.86 7.26
CA PHE A 163 12.51 -5.52 6.52
C PHE A 163 12.14 -4.06 6.74
N THR A 164 11.95 -3.29 5.67
CA THR A 164 11.60 -1.87 5.77
C THR A 164 10.14 -1.64 5.41
N THR A 165 9.41 -0.93 6.26
CA THR A 165 8.11 -0.38 5.89
C THR A 165 8.24 1.08 5.51
N PHE A 166 7.38 1.54 4.61
CA PHE A 166 7.17 2.97 4.41
C PHE A 166 5.81 3.40 4.92
N ILE A 167 5.76 4.56 5.55
CA ILE A 167 4.51 5.27 5.81
C ILE A 167 4.13 5.95 4.50
N GLY A 168 2.94 5.63 3.98
CA GLY A 168 2.48 6.18 2.71
C GLY A 168 1.03 5.88 2.41
N TYR A 169 0.52 6.49 1.35
CA TYR A 169 -0.86 6.35 0.89
C TYR A 169 -0.94 6.60 -0.62
N GLU A 170 -2.09 6.33 -1.22
CA GLU A 170 -2.35 6.64 -2.63
C GLU A 170 -3.22 7.90 -2.79
N TYR A 171 -2.73 8.87 -3.55
CA TYR A 171 -3.46 10.05 -4.03
C TYR A 171 -3.97 9.80 -5.45
N THR A 172 -5.30 9.85 -5.63
CA THR A 172 -5.95 9.44 -6.88
C THR A 172 -7.06 10.39 -7.32
N PRO A 173 -6.72 11.45 -8.08
CA PRO A 173 -7.67 12.24 -8.84
C PRO A 173 -8.11 11.51 -10.12
N THR A 174 -9.37 11.72 -10.51
CA THR A 174 -10.01 11.02 -11.65
C THR A 174 -10.60 11.96 -12.73
N PRO A 175 -9.91 13.02 -13.17
CA PRO A 175 -10.46 14.06 -14.05
C PRO A 175 -10.91 13.50 -15.42
N GLY A 176 -12.21 13.62 -15.69
CA GLY A 176 -12.80 13.08 -16.93
C GLY A 176 -12.62 11.56 -17.05
N ASN A 177 -12.67 10.85 -15.93
CA ASN A 177 -12.51 9.39 -15.84
C ASN A 177 -11.10 8.88 -16.20
N ARG A 178 -10.08 9.73 -16.07
CA ARG A 178 -8.66 9.36 -16.17
C ARG A 178 -8.07 9.28 -14.77
N HIS A 179 -7.57 8.12 -14.38
CA HIS A 179 -7.14 7.87 -13.01
C HIS A 179 -5.65 8.16 -12.84
N LEU A 180 -5.30 9.30 -12.22
CA LEU A 180 -3.92 9.76 -12.08
C LEU A 180 -3.37 9.37 -10.69
N HIS A 181 -2.99 8.11 -10.52
CA HIS A 181 -2.59 7.60 -9.21
C HIS A 181 -1.13 7.95 -8.87
N ARG A 182 -0.90 8.32 -7.61
CA ARG A 182 0.43 8.54 -7.05
C ARG A 182 0.54 7.95 -5.66
N ASN A 183 1.60 7.17 -5.45
CA ASN A 183 1.98 6.72 -4.12
C ASN A 183 2.79 7.82 -3.44
N VAL A 184 2.26 8.39 -2.36
CA VAL A 184 2.94 9.36 -1.51
C VAL A 184 3.65 8.61 -0.40
N VAL A 185 4.96 8.81 -0.28
CA VAL A 185 5.86 8.10 0.63
C VAL A 185 6.53 9.10 1.56
N PHE A 186 6.41 8.91 2.87
CA PHE A 186 7.01 9.77 3.89
C PHE A 186 8.32 9.21 4.43
N ARG A 187 9.25 10.10 4.78
CA ARG A 187 10.49 9.78 5.49
C ARG A 187 10.31 10.06 6.98
N GLY A 188 10.25 9.00 7.78
CA GLY A 188 10.26 9.09 9.25
C GLY A 188 8.90 9.43 9.84
N SER A 189 8.40 10.65 9.62
CA SER A 189 7.10 11.09 10.14
C SER A 189 6.16 11.51 9.03
N ALA A 190 4.86 11.51 9.32
CA ALA A 190 3.80 11.90 8.41
C ALA A 190 2.80 12.85 9.13
N PRO A 191 2.00 13.63 8.39
CA PRO A 191 0.95 14.47 8.97
C PRO A 191 -0.18 13.62 9.58
N ASP A 192 -0.97 14.24 10.47
CA ASP A 192 -2.09 13.60 11.15
C ASP A 192 -3.23 13.15 10.20
N ILE A 193 -3.34 13.79 9.03
CA ILE A 193 -4.29 13.45 7.97
C ILE A 193 -3.59 13.61 6.62
N PRO A 194 -3.73 12.65 5.68
CA PRO A 194 -3.16 12.76 4.34
C PRO A 194 -3.96 13.72 3.45
N PHE A 195 -3.28 14.43 2.56
CA PHE A 195 -3.93 15.21 1.50
C PHE A 195 -4.51 14.28 0.43
N SER A 196 -5.77 14.46 0.08
CA SER A 196 -6.52 13.58 -0.80
C SER A 196 -7.05 14.29 -2.04
N SER A 197 -7.58 13.52 -2.99
CA SER A 197 -8.30 14.08 -4.14
C SER A 197 -9.64 14.73 -3.76
N ARG A 198 -10.06 14.65 -2.49
CA ARG A 198 -11.19 15.41 -1.94
C ARG A 198 -10.79 16.82 -1.48
N ASP A 199 -9.51 17.04 -1.20
CA ASP A 199 -8.95 18.37 -0.91
C ASP A 199 -8.69 19.13 -2.21
N SER A 200 -8.02 18.48 -3.17
CA SER A 200 -7.92 18.98 -4.55
C SER A 200 -7.65 17.85 -5.55
N GLY A 201 -8.30 17.95 -6.72
CA GLY A 201 -8.01 17.08 -7.86
C GLY A 201 -6.83 17.52 -8.72
N ASP A 202 -6.25 18.70 -8.44
CA ASP A 202 -5.08 19.23 -9.14
C ASP A 202 -3.79 18.69 -8.51
N PRO A 203 -2.93 17.96 -9.26
CA PRO A 203 -1.64 17.52 -8.77
C PRO A 203 -0.71 18.64 -8.30
N GLU A 204 -0.85 19.87 -8.81
CA GLU A 204 -0.06 21.02 -8.34
C GLU A 204 -0.35 21.40 -6.89
N ASP A 205 -1.59 21.19 -6.44
CA ASP A 205 -1.96 21.41 -5.05
C ASP A 205 -1.35 20.35 -4.13
N LEU A 206 -1.22 19.10 -4.59
CA LEU A 206 -0.47 18.07 -3.87
C LEU A 206 1.00 18.50 -3.70
N TRP A 207 1.66 18.97 -4.75
CA TRP A 207 3.05 19.43 -4.65
C TRP A 207 3.20 20.62 -3.71
N THR A 208 2.29 21.59 -3.79
CA THR A 208 2.25 22.74 -2.89
C THR A 208 2.13 22.29 -1.43
N TRP A 209 1.25 21.32 -1.15
CA TRP A 209 1.09 20.76 0.19
C TRP A 209 2.34 20.01 0.67
N LEU A 210 2.96 19.20 -0.19
CA LEU A 210 4.21 18.50 0.12
C LEU A 210 5.38 19.46 0.39
N ASP A 211 5.44 20.59 -0.31
CA ASP A 211 6.43 21.63 -0.06
C ASP A 211 6.22 22.31 1.30
N GLY A 212 4.97 22.57 1.69
CA GLY A 212 4.63 23.04 3.03
C GLY A 212 5.07 22.07 4.13
N LEU A 213 4.79 20.77 3.96
CA LEU A 213 5.27 19.74 4.88
C LEU A 213 6.80 19.73 5.00
N ARG A 214 7.52 19.96 3.90
CA ARG A 214 8.98 20.03 3.90
C ARG A 214 9.50 21.22 4.71
N GLU A 215 8.82 22.37 4.67
CA GLU A 215 9.15 23.53 5.51
C GLU A 215 8.97 23.21 7.01
N GLU A 216 8.06 22.30 7.34
CA GLU A 216 7.84 21.78 8.70
C GLU A 216 8.78 20.60 9.07
N GLY A 217 9.67 20.20 8.16
CA GLY A 217 10.65 19.12 8.37
C GLY A 217 10.14 17.71 8.03
N ILE A 218 8.96 17.59 7.42
CA ILE A 218 8.38 16.33 6.94
C ILE A 218 8.75 16.14 5.47
N GLU A 219 9.62 15.17 5.20
CA GLU A 219 10.07 14.86 3.83
C GLU A 219 9.20 13.78 3.19
N ALA A 220 8.81 13.99 1.93
CA ALA A 220 8.00 13.05 1.17
C ALA A 220 8.32 13.03 -0.33
N LEU A 221 7.94 11.92 -0.97
CA LEU A 221 8.05 11.69 -2.41
C LEU A 221 6.70 11.20 -2.95
N ALA A 222 6.29 11.66 -4.13
CA ALA A 222 5.13 11.14 -4.85
C ALA A 222 5.58 10.37 -6.11
N ILE A 223 5.20 9.10 -6.23
CA ILE A 223 5.58 8.21 -7.34
C ILE A 223 4.34 7.90 -8.19
N PRO A 224 4.25 8.34 -9.45
CA PRO A 224 3.13 8.01 -10.32
C PRO A 224 3.14 6.54 -10.74
N HIS A 225 1.97 5.94 -10.90
CA HIS A 225 1.81 4.59 -11.43
C HIS A 225 0.48 4.45 -12.20
N ASN A 226 0.20 3.26 -12.74
CA ASN A 226 -1.03 2.95 -13.49
C ASN A 226 -1.32 3.89 -14.67
N MET A 227 -0.30 4.29 -15.43
CA MET A 227 -0.46 5.21 -16.56
C MET A 227 -1.39 4.68 -17.68
N ASN A 228 -1.72 3.38 -17.66
CA ASN A 228 -2.72 2.79 -18.54
C ASN A 228 -4.17 3.21 -18.20
N GLN A 229 -4.45 3.60 -16.95
CA GLN A 229 -5.78 4.08 -16.52
C GLN A 229 -5.93 5.60 -16.59
N SER A 230 -4.84 6.32 -16.84
CA SER A 230 -4.80 7.78 -16.95
C SER A 230 -4.81 8.31 -18.39
N ASP A 231 -4.98 7.42 -19.39
CA ASP A 231 -4.72 7.72 -20.81
C ASP A 231 -3.28 8.21 -21.09
N GLY A 232 -2.29 7.72 -20.32
CA GLY A 232 -0.89 8.06 -20.48
C GLY A 232 -0.44 9.33 -19.73
N LEU A 233 -1.28 9.89 -18.88
CA LEU A 233 -0.95 11.04 -18.02
C LEU A 233 -0.24 10.59 -16.72
N ALA A 234 0.63 11.44 -16.17
CA ALA A 234 1.34 11.20 -14.92
C ALA A 234 1.56 12.50 -14.14
#